data_AF-A0A6G3QM44-F1
#
_entry.id   AF-A0A6G3QM44-F1
#
_cell.length_a   1.000
_cell.length_b   1.000
_cell.length_c   1.000
_cell.angle_alpha   90.00
_cell.angle_beta   90.00
_cell.angle_gamma   90.00
#
_symmetry.space_group_name_H-M   'P 1'
#
loop_
_entity.id
_entity.type
_entity.pdbx_description
1 polymer ?
#
loop_
_entity_poly.entity_id
_entity_poly.type
_entity_poly.pdbx_seq_one_letter_code
_entity_poly.pdbx_strand_id
1 'polypeptide(L)' 'RSKLLVYLKVDPKYVDLVPGFTRDVSGLGHHGTGDLEVQLRTARDVERAQDLFRASYAAA' A
#
# COMPACT_ATOMS: atom_id res chain seq x y z
N ARG A 1 -5.49 -13.80 12.11
CA ARG A 1 -6.37 -13.48 10.95
C ARG A 1 -5.47 -13.20 9.75
N SER A 2 -5.63 -13.93 8.64
CA SER A 2 -4.82 -13.79 7.43
C SER A 2 -5.00 -12.40 6.78
N LYS A 3 -3.99 -11.92 6.06
CA LYS A 3 -4.01 -10.68 5.27
C LYS A 3 -3.20 -10.84 3.99
N LEU A 4 -3.58 -10.10 2.96
CA LEU A 4 -2.76 -9.89 1.76
C LEU A 4 -1.96 -8.59 1.94
N LEU A 5 -0.67 -8.64 1.65
CA LEU A 5 0.19 -7.46 1.59
C LEU A 5 0.39 -7.08 0.13
N VAL A 6 0.19 -5.79 -0.17
CA VAL A 6 0.45 -5.22 -1.49
C VAL A 6 1.45 -4.10 -1.31
N TYR A 7 2.54 -4.14 -2.08
CA TYR A 7 3.56 -3.10 -2.07
C TYR A 7 3.41 -2.24 -3.32
N LEU A 8 3.21 -0.94 -3.12
CA LEU A 8 2.85 0.01 -4.16
C LEU A 8 3.96 1.04 -4.39
N LYS A 9 4.23 1.34 -5.66
CA LYS A 9 5.20 2.36 -6.09
C LYS A 9 4.57 3.75 -5.97
N VAL A 10 4.34 4.17 -4.73
CA VAL A 10 3.80 5.48 -4.37
C VAL A 10 4.67 6.00 -3.22
N ASP A 11 5.04 7.29 -3.28
CA ASP A 11 5.79 7.92 -2.20
C ASP A 11 4.90 8.10 -0.96
N PRO A 12 5.20 7.43 0.17
CA PRO A 12 4.37 7.47 1.37
C PRO A 12 4.16 8.88 1.94
N LYS A 13 5.01 9.86 1.61
CA LYS A 13 4.86 11.25 2.08
C LYS A 13 3.63 11.96 1.53
N TYR A 14 3.04 11.45 0.46
CA TYR A 14 1.82 11.99 -0.17
C TYR A 14 0.57 11.16 0.12
N VAL A 15 0.66 10.19 1.03
CA VAL A 15 -0.44 9.28 1.37
C VAL A 15 -0.79 9.44 2.85
N ASP A 16 -2.08 9.53 3.15
CA ASP A 16 -2.55 9.44 4.53
C ASP A 16 -2.33 8.02 5.07
N LEU A 17 -1.37 7.91 5.99
CA LEU A 17 -1.06 6.63 6.64
C LEU A 17 -2.13 6.30 7.68
N VAL A 18 -2.77 5.15 7.51
CA VAL A 18 -3.85 4.66 8.35
C VAL A 18 -3.38 3.38 9.05
N PRO A 19 -3.20 3.40 10.37
CA PRO A 19 -2.77 2.22 11.13
C PRO A 19 -3.63 0.99 10.81
N GLY A 20 -2.97 -0.10 10.43
CA GLY A 20 -3.62 -1.36 10.08
C GLY A 20 -4.15 -1.45 8.63
N PHE A 21 -4.00 -0.39 7.82
CA PHE A 21 -4.35 -0.38 6.40
C PHE A 21 -3.17 0.04 5.51
N THR A 22 -2.49 1.15 5.81
CA THR A 22 -1.29 1.61 5.09
C THR A 22 -0.11 1.78 6.04
N ARG A 23 1.10 1.53 5.52
CA ARG A 23 2.35 1.69 6.28
C ARG A 23 3.47 2.12 5.34
N ASP A 24 4.21 3.13 5.76
CA ASP A 24 5.49 3.48 5.17
C ASP A 24 6.52 2.39 5.51
N VAL A 25 7.10 1.77 4.48
CA VAL A 25 8.14 0.75 4.60
C VAL A 25 9.46 1.20 3.99
N SER A 26 9.60 2.48 3.64
CA SER A 26 10.83 3.08 3.12
C SER A 26 12.01 2.76 4.03
N GLY A 27 13.06 2.14 3.48
CA GLY A 27 14.30 1.85 4.22
C GLY A 27 14.20 0.75 5.29
N LEU A 28 13.07 0.05 5.43
CA LEU A 28 12.90 -1.01 6.42
C LEU A 28 13.33 -2.40 5.93
N GLY A 29 13.56 -2.55 4.61
CA GLY A 29 13.81 -3.83 3.97
C GLY A 29 12.53 -4.67 3.87
N HIS A 30 11.96 -4.77 2.68
CA HIS A 30 10.70 -5.48 2.43
C HIS A 30 10.71 -6.17 1.05
N HIS A 31 9.71 -7.03 0.84
CA HIS A 31 9.51 -7.66 -0.46
C HIS A 31 8.81 -6.68 -1.41
N GLY A 32 9.30 -6.56 -2.64
CA GLY A 32 8.72 -5.67 -3.65
C GLY A 32 9.58 -4.42 -3.91
N THR A 33 9.12 -3.57 -4.82
CA THR A 33 9.84 -2.38 -5.30
C THR A 33 9.17 -1.05 -4.90
N GLY A 34 8.06 -1.11 -4.16
CA GLY A 34 7.28 0.05 -3.75
C GLY A 34 7.38 0.30 -2.24
N ASP A 35 7.43 1.56 -1.84
CA ASP A 35 7.66 2.00 -0.45
C ASP A 35 6.39 2.09 0.41
N LEU A 36 5.22 1.88 -0.18
CA LEU A 36 3.95 1.85 0.53
C LEU A 36 3.42 0.41 0.64
N GLU A 37 3.29 -0.10 1.88
CA GLU A 37 2.58 -1.36 2.16
C GLU A 37 1.09 -1.08 2.39
N VAL A 38 0.21 -1.82 1.70
CA VAL A 38 -1.24 -1.86 1.93
C VAL A 38 -1.65 -3.24 2.44
N GLN A 39 -2.39 -3.27 3.56
CA GLN A 39 -2.90 -4.50 4.17
C GLN A 39 -4.37 -4.70 3.82
N LEU A 40 -4.66 -5.76 3.06
CA LEU A 40 -6.01 -6.09 2.61
C LEU A 40 -6.53 -7.30 3.40
N ARG A 41 -7.73 -7.18 3.97
CA ARG A 41 -8.38 -8.23 4.79
C ARG A 41 -9.78 -8.59 4.27
N THR A 42 -10.40 -7.68 3.54
CA THR A 42 -11.76 -7.80 3.01
C THR A 42 -11.84 -7.23 1.60
N ALA A 43 -12.92 -7.55 0.87
CA ALA A 43 -13.18 -6.97 -0.45
C ALA A 43 -13.31 -5.43 -0.39
N ARG A 44 -13.86 -4.88 0.70
CA ARG A 44 -13.96 -3.42 0.91
C ARG A 44 -12.60 -2.74 1.02
N ASP A 45 -11.57 -3.45 1.50
CA ASP A 45 -10.21 -2.89 1.55
C ASP A 45 -9.65 -2.72 0.12
N VAL A 46 -10.02 -3.60 -0.81
CA VAL A 46 -9.64 -3.50 -2.23
C VAL A 46 -10.30 -2.27 -2.87
N GLU A 47 -11.60 -2.06 -2.61
CA GLU A 47 -12.33 -0.88 -3.08
C GLU A 47 -11.70 0.41 -2.53
N ARG A 48 -11.40 0.44 -1.23
CA ARG A 48 -10.74 1.56 -0.56
C ARG A 48 -9.35 1.87 -1.14
N ALA A 49 -8.62 0.85 -1.59
CA ALA A 49 -7.26 1.00 -2.10
C ALA A 49 -7.18 1.36 -3.60
N GLN A 50 -8.31 1.49 -4.31
CA GLN A 50 -8.32 1.68 -5.76
C GLN A 50 -7.46 2.86 -6.23
N ASP A 51 -7.53 4.00 -5.56
CA ASP A 51 -6.77 5.19 -5.97
C ASP A 51 -5.27 5.01 -5.73
N LEU A 52 -4.87 4.27 -4.69
CA LEU A 52 -3.48 3.91 -4.46
C LEU A 52 -2.96 2.97 -5.55
N PHE A 53 -3.78 2.03 -6.03
CA PHE A 53 -3.42 1.15 -7.14
C PHE A 53 -3.25 1.95 -8.45
N ARG A 54 -4.17 2.86 -8.74
CA ARG A 54 -4.07 3.76 -9.91
C ARG A 54 -2.82 4.62 -9.83
N ALA A 55 -2.54 5.22 -8.67
CA ALA A 55 -1.35 6.04 -8.45
C ALA A 55 -0.06 5.22 -8.65
N SER A 56 -0.01 4.01 -8.09
CA SER A 56 1.13 3.10 -8.27
C SER A 56 1.34 2.71 -9.73
N TYR A 57 0.26 2.45 -10.47
CA TYR A 57 0.34 2.10 -11.88
C TYR A 57 0.85 3.27 -12.72
N ALA A 58 0.38 4.49 -12.46
CA ALA A 58 0.81 5.69 -13.16
C ALA A 58 2.27 6.09 -12.88
N ALA A 59 2.81 5.70 -11.72
CA ALA A 59 4.21 5.94 -11.34
C ALA A 59 5.19 4.86 -11.82
N ALA A 60 4.68 3.77 -12.41
CA ALA A 60 5.49 2.67 -12.94
C ALA A 60 6.21 3.09 -14.22
#